data_AF-A0A268QVC6-F1
#
_entry.id   AF-A0A268QVC6-F1
#
_cell.length_a   1.000
_cell.length_b   1.000
_cell.length_c   1.000
_cell.angle_alpha   90.00
_cell.angle_beta   90.00
_cell.angle_gamma   90.00
#
_symmetry.space_group_name_H-M   'P 1'
#
loop_
_entity.id
_entity.type
_entity.pdbx_description
1 polymer ?
#
loop_
_entity_poly.entity_id
_entity_poly.type
_entity_poly.pdbx_seq_one_letter_code
_entity_poly.pdbx_strand_id
1 'polypeptide(L)' 'EKWEEDRIIPREFWRKMGEQGFLCPDIDEKYGGSNVDWGFSVIINEELERVGSGMVGIGLHNDIVVPYITAYGT' A
#
# COMPACT_ATOMS: atom_id res chain seq x y z
N GLU A 1 12.11 -12.10 -10.31
CA GLU A 1 12.39 -12.51 -11.71
C GLU A 1 11.43 -11.89 -12.71
N LYS A 2 10.27 -12.48 -13.07
CA LYS A 2 9.43 -11.92 -14.16
C LYS A 2 9.03 -10.43 -14.00
N TRP A 3 8.67 -10.00 -12.79
CA TRP A 3 8.30 -8.60 -12.54
C TRP A 3 9.50 -7.63 -12.70
N GLU A 4 10.70 -8.12 -12.40
CA GLU A 4 11.94 -7.35 -12.55
C GLU A 4 12.38 -7.29 -14.01
N GLU A 5 12.21 -8.40 -14.75
CA GLU A 5 12.41 -8.47 -16.21
C GLU A 5 11.47 -7.50 -16.93
N ASP A 6 10.18 -7.55 -16.59
CA ASP A 6 9.15 -6.66 -17.14
C ASP A 6 9.25 -5.22 -16.58
N ARG A 7 10.10 -5.01 -15.56
CA ARG A 7 10.32 -3.74 -14.83
C ARG A 7 9.02 -3.10 -14.33
N ILE A 8 8.04 -3.92 -14.01
CA ILE A 8 6.72 -3.46 -13.59
C ILE A 8 6.07 -4.48 -12.67
N ILE A 9 5.46 -3.96 -11.60
CA ILE A 9 4.56 -4.76 -10.77
C ILE A 9 3.21 -4.86 -11.49
N PRO A 10 2.68 -6.08 -11.73
CA PRO A 10 1.41 -6.26 -12.42
C PRO A 10 0.26 -5.55 -11.70
N ARG A 11 -0.64 -4.90 -12.46
CA ARG A 11 -1.83 -4.24 -11.88
C ARG A 11 -2.76 -5.18 -11.11
N GLU A 12 -2.77 -6.46 -11.46
CA GLU A 12 -3.55 -7.48 -10.73
C GLU A 12 -3.06 -7.64 -9.29
N PHE A 13 -1.76 -7.52 -9.04
CA PHE A 13 -1.21 -7.58 -7.69
C PHE A 13 -1.74 -6.45 -6.81
N TRP A 14 -1.77 -5.22 -7.34
CA TRP A 14 -2.37 -4.07 -6.67
C TRP A 14 -3.85 -4.28 -6.34
N ARG A 15 -4.62 -4.86 -7.28
CA ARG A 15 -6.04 -5.17 -7.02
C ARG A 15 -6.20 -6.17 -5.89
N LYS A 16 -5.40 -7.25 -5.89
CA LYS A 16 -5.41 -8.25 -4.82
C LYS A 16 -5.04 -7.63 -3.47
N MET A 17 -4.03 -6.75 -3.43
CA MET A 17 -3.68 -6.02 -2.21
C MET A 17 -4.85 -5.19 -1.67
N GLY A 18 -5.56 -4.48 -2.55
CA GLY A 18 -6.75 -3.71 -2.18
C GLY A 18 -7.91 -4.59 -1.69
N GLU A 19 -8.20 -5.69 -2.40
CA GLU A 19 -9.26 -6.64 -2.03
C GLU A 19 -9.00 -7.32 -0.67
N GLN A 20 -7.74 -7.47 -0.29
CA GLN A 20 -7.34 -8.02 1.02
C GLN A 20 -7.18 -6.95 2.12
N GLY A 21 -7.37 -5.67 1.80
CA GLY A 21 -7.27 -4.57 2.78
C GLY A 21 -5.84 -4.14 3.11
N PHE A 22 -4.85 -4.47 2.29
CA PHE A 22 -3.45 -4.07 2.49
C PHE A 22 -3.09 -2.71 1.88
N LEU A 23 -4.01 -2.08 1.16
CA LEU A 23 -3.84 -0.72 0.64
C LEU A 23 -4.61 0.27 1.51
N CYS A 24 -3.94 1.35 1.91
CA CYS A 24 -4.49 2.45 2.71
C CYS A 24 -5.28 1.98 3.96
N PRO A 25 -4.71 1.09 4.80
CA PRO A 25 -5.46 0.44 5.87
C PRO A 25 -5.85 1.40 7.01
N ASP A 26 -5.10 2.48 7.20
CA ASP A 26 -5.31 3.53 8.21
C ASP A 26 -6.47 4.47 7.89
N ILE A 27 -7.01 4.39 6.68
CA ILE A 27 -8.13 5.22 6.23
C ILE A 27 -9.42 4.85 6.96
N ASP A 28 -10.26 5.86 7.19
CA ASP A 28 -11.61 5.72 7.77
C ASP A 28 -12.46 4.70 6.99
N GLU A 29 -13.18 3.87 7.72
CA GLU A 29 -14.08 2.84 7.18
C GLU A 29 -15.10 3.40 6.18
N LYS A 30 -15.53 4.67 6.34
CA LYS A 30 -16.46 5.32 5.38
C LYS A 30 -15.90 5.44 3.96
N TYR A 31 -14.58 5.39 3.80
CA TYR A 31 -13.89 5.39 2.51
C TYR A 31 -13.36 3.99 2.13
N GLY A 32 -13.69 2.96 2.93
CA GLY A 32 -13.29 1.57 2.69
C GLY A 32 -11.97 1.14 3.30
N GLY A 33 -11.36 1.96 4.16
CA GLY A 33 -10.21 1.54 4.97
C GLY A 33 -10.63 0.75 6.22
N SER A 34 -9.65 0.41 7.06
CA SER A 34 -9.86 -0.39 8.28
C SER A 34 -9.63 0.41 9.56
N ASN A 35 -9.31 1.71 9.45
CA ASN A 35 -9.04 2.62 10.56
C ASN A 35 -8.05 2.05 11.60
N VAL A 36 -7.03 1.33 11.13
CA VAL A 36 -5.97 0.73 11.98
C VAL A 36 -4.88 1.75 12.32
N ASP A 37 -4.04 1.42 13.30
CA ASP A 37 -2.92 2.28 13.67
C ASP A 37 -1.71 2.14 12.73
N TRP A 38 -0.73 3.03 12.92
CA TRP A 38 0.52 3.06 12.15
C TRP A 38 1.33 1.75 12.20
N GLY A 39 1.13 0.92 13.22
CA GLY A 39 1.81 -0.36 13.33
C GLY A 39 1.55 -1.27 12.14
N PHE A 40 0.36 -1.17 11.52
CA PHE A 40 0.03 -1.94 10.32
C PHE A 40 0.84 -1.49 9.10
N SER A 41 1.02 -0.19 8.89
CA SER A 41 1.89 0.33 7.82
C SER A 41 3.33 -0.14 7.99
N VAL A 42 3.84 -0.14 9.23
CA VAL A 42 5.19 -0.68 9.54
C VAL A 42 5.28 -2.15 9.14
N ILE A 43 4.34 -2.98 9.60
CA ILE A 43 4.33 -4.42 9.29
C ILE A 43 4.25 -4.67 7.77
N ILE A 44 3.35 -3.98 7.07
CA ILE A 44 3.19 -4.13 5.62
C ILE A 44 4.49 -3.79 4.90
N ASN A 45 5.14 -2.68 5.27
CA ASN A 45 6.38 -2.25 4.63
C ASN A 45 7.54 -3.21 4.92
N GLU A 46 7.68 -3.68 6.17
CA GLU A 46 8.71 -4.67 6.52
C GLU A 46 8.52 -5.99 5.75
N GLU A 47 7.29 -6.50 5.68
CA GLU A 47 7.01 -7.75 4.99
C GLU A 47 7.17 -7.65 3.46
N LEU A 48 6.82 -6.51 2.86
CA LEU A 48 7.09 -6.26 1.44
C LEU A 48 8.59 -6.14 1.15
N GLU A 49 9.35 -5.49 2.03
CA GLU A 49 10.80 -5.34 1.84
C GLU A 49 11.54 -6.69 1.97
N ARG A 50 11.04 -7.62 2.79
CA ARG A 50 11.58 -9.00 2.87
C ARG A 50 11.49 -9.75 1.53
N VAL A 51 10.50 -9.42 0.70
CA VAL A 51 10.35 -9.99 -0.64
C VAL A 51 11.22 -9.25 -1.65
N GLY A 52 11.28 -7.92 -1.56
CA GLY A 52 12.28 -7.10 -2.27
C GLY A 52 11.88 -5.65 -2.49
N SER A 53 12.88 -4.79 -2.61
CA SER A 53 12.73 -3.32 -2.71
C SER A 53 12.00 -2.82 -3.96
N GLY A 54 11.69 -3.70 -4.93
CA GLY A 54 10.84 -3.34 -6.06
C GLY A 54 9.44 -2.91 -5.64
N MET A 55 8.98 -3.29 -4.44
CA MET A 55 7.62 -3.05 -3.94
C MET A 55 7.44 -1.79 -3.10
N VAL A 56 8.48 -0.96 -2.93
CA VAL A 56 8.42 0.31 -2.18
C VAL A 56 7.33 1.27 -2.66
N GLY A 57 6.85 1.11 -3.90
CA GLY A 57 5.72 1.86 -4.44
C GLY A 57 4.43 1.71 -3.62
N ILE A 58 4.25 0.61 -2.89
CA ILE A 58 3.06 0.37 -2.05
C ILE A 58 3.11 1.25 -0.80
N GLY A 59 4.24 1.29 -0.09
CA GLY A 59 4.44 2.23 1.02
C GLY A 59 4.38 3.69 0.56
N LEU A 60 4.91 4.00 -0.63
CA LEU A 60 4.73 5.32 -1.24
C LEU A 60 3.25 5.68 -1.47
N HIS A 61 2.45 4.73 -1.94
CA HIS A 61 1.01 4.93 -2.13
C HIS A 61 0.29 5.11 -0.80
N ASN A 62 0.43 4.15 0.12
CA ASN A 62 -0.28 4.10 1.39
C ASN A 62 0.13 5.23 2.33
N ASP A 63 1.44 5.42 2.52
CA ASP A 63 1.97 6.11 3.69
C ASP A 63 2.60 7.47 3.34
N ILE A 64 2.72 7.78 2.04
CA ILE A 64 3.34 9.03 1.59
C ILE A 64 2.35 9.85 0.76
N VAL A 65 1.73 9.29 -0.28
CA VAL A 65 0.86 10.06 -1.18
C VAL A 65 -0.55 10.22 -0.61
N VAL A 66 -1.19 9.12 -0.21
CA VAL A 66 -2.57 9.14 0.30
C VAL A 66 -2.75 10.04 1.54
N PRO A 67 -1.80 10.15 2.48
CA PRO A 67 -1.92 11.07 3.61
C PRO A 67 -2.08 12.55 3.23
N TYR A 68 -1.56 12.99 2.07
CA TYR A 68 -1.84 14.36 1.60
C TYR A 68 -3.30 14.52 1.17
N ILE A 69 -3.90 13.48 0.57
CA ILE A 69 -5.30 13.52 0.14
C ILE A 69 -6.21 13.56 1.37
N THR A 70 -5.92 12.77 2.40
CA THR A 70 -6.73 12.76 3.62
C THR A 70 -6.58 14.02 4.45
N ALA A 71 -5.38 14.59 4.52
CA ALA A 71 -5.12 15.80 5.28
C ALA A 71 -5.62 17.08 4.59
N TYR A 72 -5.57 17.13 3.25
CA TYR A 72 -5.75 18.38 2.51
C TYR A 72 -6.81 18.32 1.39
N GLY A 73 -7.40 17.15 1.12
CA GLY A 73 -8.48 16.99 0.14
C GLY A 73 -9.77 17.68 0.57
N THR A 74 -10.52 18.19 -0.41
CA THR A 74 -11.82 18.88 -0.24
C THR A 74 -12.97 18.03 -0.73
#